data_AF-A0A2G8K1V3-F1
#
_entry.id   AF-A0A2G8K1V3-F1
#
_cell.length_a   1.000
_cell.length_b   1.000
_cell.length_c   1.000
_cell.angle_alpha   90.00
_cell.angle_beta   90.00
_cell.angle_gamma   90.00
#
_symmetry.space_group_name_H-M   'P 1'
#
loop_
_entity.id
_entity.type
_entity.pdbx_description
1 polymer ?
#
loop_
_entity_poly.entity_id
_entity_poly.type
_entity_poly.pdbx_seq_one_letter_code
_entity_poly.pdbx_strand_id
1 'polypeptide(L)'
;MIITSYHQHNVRQNVPTTACTTPTTGVPTASSTSIPTSPPQGYQQPPPHGYPQPPQQGYPNQPPPYAPGYGQQPAYPAQPYQAAAPAPGQTVIIHHQTTHPVRPVVQPTRNASATLGGLFSGAAKVAKGIGNTVQKELDIHATSPTLRQFGTNAILQFISRSNNMCLRTLPNGGLDCMGNPAANDPYTHYKVQNHGNNIVTMNTMGNPTFYISIDKMGNALGNGPGGYESKLRLHETFKGFITFESLSNANSHLATLPNGQMKPSRGTGKDQDSQFSIRVIVPAVAPVQQVYQQTTIIHK
;
A
#
# COMPACT_ATOMS: atom_id res chain seq x y z
N MET A 1 -49.81 -5.33 20.48
CA MET A 1 -49.47 -4.69 19.19
C MET A 1 -49.24 -3.22 19.48
N ILE A 2 -47.99 -2.77 19.54
CA ILE A 2 -47.61 -1.40 19.91
C ILE A 2 -47.07 -0.74 18.64
N ILE A 3 -47.72 0.33 18.20
CA ILE A 3 -47.32 1.11 17.03
C ILE A 3 -46.53 2.31 17.54
N THR A 4 -45.23 2.32 17.27
CA THR A 4 -44.36 3.46 17.56
C THR A 4 -44.09 4.21 16.25
N SER A 5 -44.68 5.40 16.10
CA SER A 5 -44.43 6.28 14.94
C SER A 5 -43.19 7.13 15.17
N TYR A 6 -42.23 7.10 14.25
CA TYR A 6 -41.10 8.02 14.24
C TYR A 6 -41.43 9.26 13.42
N HIS A 7 -41.39 10.44 14.07
CA HIS A 7 -41.34 11.74 13.42
C HIS A 7 -39.90 12.02 12.97
N GLN A 8 -39.71 12.29 11.67
CA GLN A 8 -38.43 12.79 11.15
C GLN A 8 -38.41 14.31 11.18
N HIS A 9 -37.50 14.88 11.98
CA HIS A 9 -37.17 16.30 11.93
C HIS A 9 -36.09 16.54 10.88
N ASN A 10 -36.47 17.31 9.85
CA ASN A 10 -35.58 17.78 8.79
C ASN A 10 -34.84 19.04 9.28
N VAL A 11 -33.58 18.90 9.70
CA VAL A 11 -32.73 20.04 10.06
C VAL A 11 -31.94 20.47 8.83
N ARG A 12 -32.34 21.60 8.23
CA ARG A 12 -31.55 22.28 7.19
C ARG A 12 -30.30 22.88 7.83
N GLN A 13 -29.12 22.37 7.47
CA GLN A 13 -27.85 23.00 7.81
C GLN A 13 -27.56 24.14 6.80
N ASN A 14 -27.44 25.36 7.33
CA ASN A 14 -26.91 26.51 6.61
C ASN A 14 -25.40 26.35 6.43
N VAL A 15 -24.93 26.31 5.17
CA VAL A 15 -23.51 26.33 4.83
C VAL A 15 -23.09 27.80 4.65
N PRO A 16 -22.04 28.29 5.34
CA PRO A 16 -21.50 29.62 5.10
C PRO A 16 -20.69 29.64 3.80
N THR A 17 -21.04 30.52 2.87
CA THR A 17 -20.25 30.87 1.69
C THR A 17 -19.17 31.88 2.08
N THR A 18 -17.92 31.42 2.20
CA THR A 18 -16.76 32.31 2.38
C THR A 18 -16.27 32.77 1.00
N ALA A 19 -16.30 34.08 0.78
CA ALA A 19 -15.84 34.73 -0.45
C ALA A 19 -14.32 34.54 -0.64
N CYS A 20 -13.93 34.22 -1.88
CA CYS A 20 -12.55 34.17 -2.35
C CYS A 20 -12.09 35.59 -2.68
N THR A 21 -11.23 36.18 -1.83
CA THR A 21 -10.53 37.43 -2.14
C THR A 21 -9.23 37.11 -2.87
N THR A 22 -9.16 37.45 -4.14
CA THR A 22 -7.95 37.49 -4.97
C THR A 22 -7.04 38.63 -4.51
N PRO A 23 -5.74 38.40 -4.22
CA PRO A 23 -4.76 39.48 -4.14
C PRO A 23 -4.18 39.77 -5.53
N THR A 24 -4.33 41.02 -5.94
CA THR A 24 -3.81 41.60 -7.17
C THR A 24 -2.33 41.99 -7.00
N THR A 25 -1.52 41.62 -8.00
CA THR A 25 -0.29 42.28 -8.51
C THR A 25 0.87 42.65 -7.58
N GLY A 26 2.02 42.03 -7.87
CA GLY A 26 3.34 42.62 -7.71
C GLY A 26 4.31 41.97 -8.70
N VAL A 27 4.59 42.64 -9.82
CA VAL A 27 5.60 42.23 -10.81
C VAL A 27 6.95 42.81 -10.38
N PRO A 28 7.96 42.00 -10.02
CA PRO A 28 9.32 42.49 -9.91
C PRO A 28 9.97 42.57 -11.29
N THR A 29 10.32 43.80 -11.67
CA THR A 29 11.13 44.15 -12.84
C THR A 29 12.50 43.47 -12.72
N ALA A 30 12.80 42.54 -13.63
CA ALA A 30 14.11 41.90 -13.72
C ALA A 30 15.10 42.87 -14.38
N SER A 31 16.12 43.27 -13.62
CA SER A 31 17.31 43.96 -14.11
C SER A 31 18.13 43.02 -14.99
N SER A 32 18.31 43.43 -16.25
CA SER A 32 19.11 42.76 -17.27
C SER A 32 20.60 42.94 -16.99
N THR A 33 21.29 41.86 -16.60
CA THR A 33 22.75 41.78 -16.64
C THR A 33 23.12 40.86 -17.79
N SER A 34 23.53 41.45 -18.92
CA SER A 34 24.05 40.74 -20.08
C SER A 34 25.40 40.09 -19.75
N ILE A 35 25.47 38.76 -19.79
CA ILE A 35 26.71 37.99 -19.74
C ILE A 35 27.13 37.67 -21.18
N PRO A 36 28.39 37.91 -21.58
CA PRO A 36 28.87 37.60 -22.93
C PRO A 36 28.98 36.08 -23.13
N THR A 37 28.25 35.57 -24.11
CA THR A 37 28.34 34.19 -24.62
C THR A 37 29.58 34.04 -25.51
N SER A 38 30.58 33.32 -25.00
CA SER A 38 31.58 32.64 -25.84
C SER A 38 31.24 31.15 -25.84
N PRO A 39 31.01 30.50 -27.00
CA PRO A 39 30.75 29.06 -27.03
C PRO A 39 32.04 28.29 -26.69
N PRO A 40 32.02 27.36 -25.73
CA PRO A 40 33.14 26.46 -25.53
C PRO A 40 33.26 25.53 -26.74
N GLN A 41 34.49 25.42 -27.23
CA GLN A 41 34.86 24.59 -28.36
C GLN A 41 34.44 23.13 -28.15
N GLY A 42 33.95 22.53 -29.23
CA GLY A 42 33.38 21.19 -29.24
C GLY A 42 34.39 20.11 -28.83
N TYR A 43 33.97 19.27 -27.89
CA TYR A 43 34.53 17.94 -27.75
C TYR A 43 33.97 17.09 -28.89
N GLN A 44 34.83 16.74 -29.84
CA GLN A 44 34.51 15.73 -30.84
C GLN A 44 34.22 14.41 -30.11
N GLN A 45 32.99 13.92 -30.27
CA GLN A 45 32.65 12.55 -29.89
C GLN A 45 33.50 11.59 -30.76
N PRO A 46 34.19 10.60 -30.16
CA PRO A 46 34.78 9.52 -30.93
C PRO A 46 33.68 8.74 -31.64
N PRO A 47 33.92 8.27 -32.88
CA PRO A 47 32.94 7.49 -33.63
C PRO A 47 32.55 6.23 -32.84
N PRO A 48 31.27 5.82 -32.91
CA PRO A 48 30.80 4.63 -32.20
C PRO A 48 31.54 3.41 -32.72
N HIS A 49 32.28 2.74 -31.82
CA HIS A 49 32.81 1.40 -32.08
C HIS A 49 31.63 0.46 -32.29
N GLY A 50 31.42 0.05 -33.54
CA GLY A 50 30.46 -0.98 -33.90
C GLY A 50 30.82 -2.28 -33.19
N TYR A 51 29.93 -2.75 -32.32
CA TYR A 51 30.04 -4.10 -31.79
C TYR A 51 29.79 -5.08 -32.94
N PRO A 52 30.66 -6.07 -33.16
CA PRO A 52 30.43 -7.11 -34.15
C PRO A 52 29.13 -7.85 -33.81
N GLN A 53 28.16 -7.82 -34.72
CA GLN A 53 26.98 -8.65 -34.61
C GLN A 53 27.41 -10.12 -34.63
N PRO A 54 26.96 -10.95 -33.67
CA PRO A 54 27.17 -12.39 -33.78
C PRO A 54 26.46 -12.91 -35.03
N PRO A 55 27.04 -13.90 -35.74
CA PRO A 55 26.44 -14.47 -36.94
C PRO A 55 25.05 -15.00 -36.61
N GLN A 56 24.04 -14.51 -37.34
CA GLN A 56 22.70 -15.06 -37.28
C GLN A 56 22.74 -16.48 -37.84
N GLN A 57 22.78 -17.46 -36.94
CA GLN A 57 22.45 -18.84 -37.29
C GLN A 57 20.94 -18.90 -37.52
N GLY A 58 20.56 -19.02 -38.79
CA GLY A 58 19.18 -19.29 -39.19
C GLY A 58 18.74 -20.63 -38.60
N TYR A 59 17.78 -20.60 -37.69
CA TYR A 59 17.12 -21.81 -37.24
C TYR A 59 16.21 -22.32 -38.36
N PRO A 60 16.26 -23.62 -38.71
CA PRO A 60 15.37 -24.21 -39.69
C PRO A 60 13.93 -24.15 -39.18
N ASN A 61 13.08 -23.63 -40.05
CA ASN A 61 11.64 -23.50 -39.86
C ASN A 61 11.02 -24.91 -39.92
N GLN A 62 10.93 -25.62 -38.78
CA GLN A 62 10.16 -26.86 -38.69
C GLN A 62 8.71 -26.55 -38.30
N PRO A 63 7.71 -26.94 -39.11
CA PRO A 63 6.31 -26.83 -38.72
C PRO A 63 6.01 -27.76 -37.54
N PRO A 64 5.18 -27.33 -36.58
CA PRO A 64 4.79 -28.18 -35.46
C PRO A 64 3.98 -29.40 -35.96
N PRO A 65 4.22 -30.61 -35.41
CA PRO A 65 3.43 -31.78 -35.74
C PRO A 65 2.00 -31.61 -35.24
N TYR A 66 1.05 -31.87 -36.12
CA TYR A 66 -0.38 -31.94 -35.84
C TYR A 66 -0.66 -32.91 -34.68
N ALA A 67 -1.30 -32.41 -33.62
CA ALA A 67 -1.88 -33.23 -32.56
C ALA A 67 -3.29 -33.69 -32.99
N PRO A 68 -3.63 -34.99 -32.89
CA PRO A 68 -4.95 -35.49 -33.26
C PRO A 68 -5.96 -35.34 -32.12
N GLY A 69 -7.14 -34.82 -32.47
CA GLY A 69 -8.45 -35.24 -31.93
C GLY A 69 -8.71 -35.06 -30.43
N TYR A 70 -9.26 -33.91 -30.04
CA TYR A 70 -10.04 -33.82 -28.80
C TYR A 70 -11.45 -34.36 -29.04
N GLY A 71 -11.73 -35.52 -28.46
CA GLY A 71 -13.05 -36.12 -28.40
C GLY A 71 -14.01 -35.27 -27.57
N GLN A 72 -15.27 -35.27 -28.00
CA GLN A 72 -16.42 -34.68 -27.33
C GLN A 72 -16.55 -35.20 -25.89
N GLN A 73 -16.54 -34.32 -24.89
CA GLN A 73 -16.89 -34.67 -23.51
C GLN A 73 -18.42 -34.78 -23.38
N PRO A 74 -18.96 -35.86 -22.79
CA PRO A 74 -20.39 -36.00 -22.53
C PRO A 74 -20.84 -35.02 -21.43
N ALA A 75 -21.97 -34.35 -21.69
CA ALA A 75 -22.61 -33.43 -20.76
C ALA A 75 -23.17 -34.20 -19.54
N TYR A 76 -22.75 -33.79 -18.34
CA TYR A 76 -23.33 -34.30 -17.10
C TYR A 76 -24.63 -33.56 -16.76
N PRO A 77 -25.71 -34.27 -16.38
CA PRO A 77 -26.97 -33.65 -15.98
C PRO A 77 -26.83 -32.94 -14.62
N ALA A 78 -27.37 -31.72 -14.56
CA ALA A 78 -27.42 -30.91 -13.35
C ALA A 78 -28.26 -31.58 -12.25
N GLN A 79 -27.70 -31.73 -11.05
CA GLN A 79 -28.41 -32.20 -9.87
C GLN A 79 -29.28 -31.06 -9.29
N PRO A 80 -30.55 -31.31 -8.94
CA PRO A 80 -31.40 -30.32 -8.28
C PRO A 80 -30.92 -30.08 -6.84
N TYR A 81 -30.76 -28.81 -6.48
CA TYR A 81 -30.44 -28.38 -5.12
C TYR A 81 -31.56 -28.78 -4.14
N GLN A 82 -31.26 -29.68 -3.20
CA GLN A 82 -32.10 -29.95 -2.04
C GLN A 82 -31.79 -28.92 -0.94
N ALA A 83 -32.80 -28.11 -0.60
CA ALA A 83 -32.72 -27.19 0.53
C ALA A 83 -32.73 -28.00 1.84
N ALA A 84 -31.67 -27.85 2.64
CA ALA A 84 -31.57 -28.47 3.96
C ALA A 84 -32.55 -27.80 4.94
N ALA A 85 -33.34 -28.62 5.64
CA ALA A 85 -34.25 -28.17 6.69
C ALA A 85 -33.47 -27.65 7.93
N PRO A 86 -33.97 -26.60 8.61
CA PRO A 86 -33.34 -26.08 9.82
C PRO A 86 -33.55 -27.05 11.00
N ALA A 87 -32.47 -27.29 11.74
CA ALA A 87 -32.47 -28.12 12.94
C ALA A 87 -33.27 -27.46 14.08
N PRO A 88 -34.14 -28.20 14.80
CA PRO A 88 -34.86 -27.68 15.96
C PRO A 88 -34.00 -27.72 17.23
N GLY A 89 -34.03 -26.62 17.99
CA GLY A 89 -33.58 -26.58 19.39
C GLY A 89 -32.28 -25.81 19.62
N GLN A 90 -32.38 -24.48 19.76
CA GLN A 90 -31.35 -23.70 20.44
C GLN A 90 -31.86 -23.25 21.80
N THR A 91 -31.21 -23.74 22.85
CA THR A 91 -31.34 -23.24 24.22
C THR A 91 -30.62 -21.89 24.30
N VAL A 92 -31.34 -20.83 24.67
CA VAL A 92 -30.76 -19.49 24.87
C VAL A 92 -30.07 -19.46 26.23
N ILE A 93 -28.74 -19.46 26.24
CA ILE A 93 -27.94 -19.20 27.43
C ILE A 93 -27.69 -17.69 27.52
N ILE A 94 -28.26 -17.03 28.53
CA ILE A 94 -28.11 -15.60 28.77
C ILE A 94 -26.75 -15.37 29.43
N HIS A 95 -25.80 -14.79 28.69
CA HIS A 95 -24.50 -14.37 29.24
C HIS A 95 -24.61 -12.99 29.87
N HIS A 96 -24.46 -12.93 31.20
CA HIS A 96 -24.24 -11.66 31.90
C HIS A 96 -22.77 -11.25 31.73
N GLN A 97 -22.51 -10.24 30.91
CA GLN A 97 -21.18 -9.63 30.80
C GLN A 97 -20.99 -8.64 31.94
N THR A 98 -20.14 -8.99 32.90
CA THR A 98 -19.67 -8.05 33.92
C THR A 98 -18.53 -7.23 33.33
N THR A 99 -18.82 -6.03 32.83
CA THR A 99 -17.77 -5.09 32.41
C THR A 99 -17.09 -4.52 33.66
N HIS A 100 -15.83 -4.89 33.91
CA HIS A 100 -15.02 -4.20 34.90
C HIS A 100 -14.63 -2.82 34.35
N PRO A 101 -14.88 -1.71 35.07
CA PRO A 101 -14.43 -0.39 34.64
C PRO A 101 -12.89 -0.35 34.68
N VAL A 102 -12.29 -0.14 33.51
CA VAL A 102 -10.85 0.12 33.36
C VAL A 102 -10.55 1.45 34.04
N ARG A 103 -9.77 1.41 35.13
CA ARG A 103 -9.24 2.61 35.80
C ARG A 103 -8.42 3.43 34.79
N PRO A 104 -8.64 4.75 34.68
CA PRO A 104 -7.75 5.61 33.92
C PRO A 104 -6.35 5.58 34.58
N VAL A 105 -5.35 5.17 33.80
CA VAL A 105 -3.94 5.28 34.17
C VAL A 105 -3.59 6.76 34.10
N VAL A 106 -3.43 7.40 35.26
CA VAL A 106 -2.91 8.75 35.40
C VAL A 106 -1.46 8.74 34.89
N GLN A 107 -1.23 9.35 33.74
CA GLN A 107 0.13 9.58 33.23
C GLN A 107 0.78 10.68 34.07
N PRO A 108 2.03 10.50 34.54
CA PRO A 108 2.74 11.56 35.24
C PRO A 108 3.11 12.68 34.25
N THR A 109 2.51 13.85 34.45
CA THR A 109 2.95 15.14 33.90
C THR A 109 4.40 15.37 34.28
N ARG A 110 5.31 15.28 33.30
CA ARG A 110 6.68 15.78 33.45
C ARG A 110 6.66 17.28 33.21
N ASN A 111 7.00 17.98 34.28
CA ASN A 111 7.10 19.43 34.38
C ASN A 111 8.06 20.01 33.33
N ALA A 112 7.63 21.11 32.75
CA ALA A 112 8.47 22.08 32.06
C ALA A 112 9.45 22.70 33.05
N SER A 113 10.75 22.62 32.75
CA SER A 113 11.77 23.56 33.24
C SER A 113 13.07 23.36 32.46
N ALA A 114 13.43 24.33 31.62
CA ALA A 114 14.82 24.69 31.31
C ALA A 114 14.87 25.88 30.33
N THR A 115 14.93 27.07 30.93
CA THR A 115 15.93 28.12 30.70
C THR A 115 16.45 28.41 29.28
N LEU A 116 16.16 29.64 28.86
CA LEU A 116 16.89 30.47 27.90
C LEU A 116 18.38 30.62 28.25
N GLY A 117 19.24 30.67 27.23
CA GLY A 117 20.44 31.51 27.21
C GLY A 117 21.78 30.79 27.16
N GLY A 118 22.53 30.95 26.06
CA GLY A 118 23.98 30.68 26.07
C GLY A 118 24.60 30.29 24.73
N LEU A 119 25.15 31.31 24.06
CA LEU A 119 26.33 31.29 23.17
C LEU A 119 26.95 29.94 22.80
N PHE A 120 26.89 29.58 21.51
CA PHE A 120 28.04 28.96 20.83
C PHE A 120 28.15 29.49 19.39
N SER A 121 28.91 30.56 19.24
CA SER A 121 29.57 30.94 18.00
C SER A 121 30.76 30.01 17.79
N GLY A 122 30.69 29.14 16.77
CA GLY A 122 31.85 28.41 16.28
C GLY A 122 31.61 26.93 16.00
N ALA A 123 31.15 26.61 14.79
CA ALA A 123 31.55 25.42 14.02
C ALA A 123 30.73 25.33 12.72
N ALA A 124 31.17 26.07 11.70
CA ALA A 124 30.83 25.79 10.32
C ALA A 124 31.45 24.46 9.89
N LYS A 125 30.83 23.32 10.26
CA LYS A 125 31.09 21.98 9.69
C LYS A 125 30.16 20.85 10.21
N VAL A 126 28.90 21.10 10.56
CA VAL A 126 27.95 20.01 10.90
C VAL A 126 26.55 20.31 10.33
N ALA A 127 26.44 20.40 9.01
CA ALA A 127 25.15 20.58 8.31
C ALA A 127 24.75 19.36 7.46
N LYS A 128 25.24 18.15 7.83
CA LYS A 128 24.82 16.86 7.22
C LYS A 128 24.14 15.91 8.20
N GLY A 129 23.92 16.32 9.45
CA GLY A 129 23.50 15.42 10.54
C GLY A 129 22.07 15.59 11.05
N ILE A 130 21.34 16.63 10.66
CA ILE A 130 20.03 16.95 11.28
C ILE A 130 18.84 16.43 10.45
N GLY A 131 19.05 16.11 9.16
CA GLY A 131 18.00 15.53 8.30
C GLY A 131 17.62 14.09 8.64
N ASN A 132 18.44 13.36 9.39
CA ASN A 132 18.18 11.95 9.74
C ASN A 132 17.39 11.79 11.04
N THR A 133 17.24 12.84 11.85
CA THR A 133 16.54 12.76 13.14
C THR A 133 15.02 12.85 12.97
N VAL A 134 14.53 13.58 11.96
CA VAL A 134 13.09 13.61 11.60
C VAL A 134 12.64 12.28 10.96
N GLN A 135 13.56 11.57 10.29
CA GLN A 135 13.28 10.23 9.75
C GLN A 135 13.10 9.18 10.86
N LYS A 136 13.58 9.45 12.08
CA LYS A 136 13.48 8.56 13.25
C LYS A 136 12.15 8.71 14.02
N GLU A 137 11.42 9.82 13.82
CA GLU A 137 10.12 10.04 14.47
C GLU A 137 8.93 9.38 13.73
N LEU A 138 9.14 8.78 12.55
CA LEU A 138 8.05 8.24 11.72
C LEU A 138 7.82 6.73 11.83
N ASP A 139 8.47 6.04 12.78
CA ASP A 139 8.02 4.70 13.22
C ASP A 139 6.95 4.79 14.34
N ILE A 140 6.62 6.02 14.77
CA ILE A 140 5.52 6.34 15.71
C ILE A 140 4.13 6.02 15.09
N HIS A 141 4.07 5.76 13.78
CA HIS A 141 2.84 5.41 13.07
C HIS A 141 2.48 3.92 13.07
N ALA A 142 3.07 3.10 13.94
CA ALA A 142 2.62 1.71 14.16
C ALA A 142 1.10 1.55 14.44
N THR A 143 0.34 2.64 14.56
CA THR A 143 -1.11 2.64 14.84
C THR A 143 -1.93 3.64 14.01
N SER A 144 -1.44 4.14 12.87
CA SER A 144 -2.27 5.04 12.06
C SER A 144 -3.55 4.35 11.56
N PRO A 145 -4.67 5.08 11.37
CA PRO A 145 -5.90 4.49 10.86
C PRO A 145 -5.72 3.80 9.50
N THR A 146 -4.85 4.34 8.65
CA THR A 146 -4.51 3.77 7.34
C THR A 146 -3.74 2.45 7.49
N LEU A 147 -2.70 2.43 8.32
CA LEU A 147 -1.88 1.22 8.52
C LEU A 147 -2.66 0.08 9.21
N ARG A 148 -3.66 0.40 10.04
CA ARG A 148 -4.58 -0.59 10.62
C ARG A 148 -5.38 -1.38 9.57
N GLN A 149 -5.54 -0.86 8.36
CA GLN A 149 -6.24 -1.56 7.27
C GLN A 149 -5.45 -2.77 6.76
N PHE A 150 -4.12 -2.80 6.97
CA PHE A 150 -3.25 -3.93 6.62
C PHE A 150 -3.27 -5.05 7.67
N GLY A 151 -4.44 -5.35 8.24
CA GLY A 151 -4.57 -6.52 9.12
C GLY A 151 -4.43 -7.83 8.33
N THR A 152 -3.98 -8.88 8.99
CA THR A 152 -3.90 -10.22 8.37
C THR A 152 -5.28 -10.65 7.87
N ASN A 153 -5.32 -11.23 6.67
CA ASN A 153 -6.51 -11.59 5.89
C ASN A 153 -7.33 -10.42 5.32
N ALA A 154 -6.93 -9.15 5.49
CA ALA A 154 -7.53 -8.08 4.71
C ALA A 154 -7.30 -8.31 3.21
N ILE A 155 -8.28 -7.94 2.39
CA ILE A 155 -8.15 -7.88 0.93
C ILE A 155 -8.19 -6.42 0.52
N LEU A 156 -7.07 -5.96 -0.03
CA LEU A 156 -6.85 -4.57 -0.39
C LEU A 156 -6.60 -4.44 -1.89
N GLN A 157 -6.93 -3.27 -2.43
CA GLN A 157 -6.58 -2.84 -3.77
C GLN A 157 -5.74 -1.56 -3.65
N PHE A 158 -4.64 -1.49 -4.40
CA PHE A 158 -3.68 -0.38 -4.32
C PHE A 158 -3.78 0.49 -5.56
N ILE A 159 -4.16 1.74 -5.40
CA ILE A 159 -4.38 2.70 -6.49
C ILE A 159 -3.18 3.64 -6.52
N SER A 160 -2.40 3.61 -7.60
CA SER A 160 -1.22 4.46 -7.74
C SER A 160 -1.61 5.92 -7.85
N ARG A 161 -0.86 6.77 -7.15
CA ARG A 161 -1.01 8.22 -7.21
C ARG A 161 -0.55 8.81 -8.54
N SER A 162 0.31 8.12 -9.30
CA SER A 162 0.86 8.67 -10.55
C SER A 162 -0.14 8.61 -11.71
N ASN A 163 -1.00 7.59 -11.76
CA ASN A 163 -1.91 7.36 -12.87
C ASN A 163 -3.36 7.02 -12.48
N ASN A 164 -3.67 6.93 -11.18
CA ASN A 164 -5.00 6.57 -10.63
C ASN A 164 -5.51 5.19 -11.05
N MET A 165 -4.62 4.30 -11.49
CA MET A 165 -4.93 2.91 -11.82
C MET A 165 -4.49 1.98 -10.69
N CYS A 166 -4.99 0.76 -10.70
CA CYS A 166 -4.66 -0.24 -9.69
C CYS A 166 -3.42 -1.04 -10.06
N LEU A 167 -2.61 -1.33 -9.05
CA LEU A 167 -1.60 -2.39 -9.12
C LEU A 167 -2.30 -3.71 -9.48
N ARG A 168 -1.73 -4.42 -10.45
CA ARG A 168 -2.27 -5.68 -10.96
C ARG A 168 -1.14 -6.67 -11.17
N THR A 169 -1.38 -7.91 -10.76
CA THR A 169 -0.52 -9.04 -11.09
C THR A 169 -1.02 -9.68 -12.38
N LEU A 170 -0.17 -9.72 -13.39
CA LEU A 170 -0.49 -10.37 -14.65
C LEU A 170 -0.44 -11.90 -14.51
N PRO A 171 -1.16 -12.66 -15.35
CA PRO A 171 -1.15 -14.13 -15.29
C PRO A 171 0.24 -14.76 -15.43
N ASN A 172 1.16 -14.07 -16.11
CA ASN A 172 2.56 -14.50 -16.27
C ASN A 172 3.46 -14.16 -15.06
N GLY A 173 2.92 -13.57 -14.00
CA GLY A 173 3.68 -13.16 -12.81
C GLY A 173 4.29 -11.76 -12.89
N GLY A 174 4.10 -11.05 -14.01
CA GLY A 174 4.48 -9.63 -14.11
C GLY A 174 3.61 -8.75 -13.22
N LEU A 175 4.10 -7.55 -12.94
CA LEU A 175 3.30 -6.47 -12.34
C LEU A 175 3.11 -5.36 -13.35
N ASP A 176 1.95 -4.74 -13.31
CA ASP A 176 1.71 -3.41 -13.85
C ASP A 176 0.78 -2.63 -12.91
N CYS A 177 0.53 -1.38 -13.25
CA CYS A 177 -0.43 -0.53 -12.60
C CYS A 177 -1.45 -0.04 -13.61
N MET A 178 -2.09 -0.98 -14.31
CA MET A 178 -3.11 -0.71 -15.33
C MET A 178 -4.45 -1.39 -14.99
N GLY A 179 -4.61 -1.90 -13.77
CA GLY A 179 -5.86 -2.47 -13.30
C GLY A 179 -6.94 -1.40 -13.17
N ASN A 180 -8.18 -1.70 -13.59
CA ASN A 180 -9.29 -0.78 -13.43
C ASN A 180 -9.76 -0.77 -11.95
N PRO A 181 -9.70 0.37 -11.24
CA PRO A 181 -10.12 0.45 -9.84
C PRO A 181 -11.59 0.11 -9.63
N ALA A 182 -12.47 0.34 -10.61
CA ALA A 182 -13.89 0.04 -10.48
C ALA A 182 -14.22 -1.43 -10.74
N ALA A 183 -13.34 -2.17 -11.42
CA ALA A 183 -13.57 -3.57 -11.76
C ALA A 183 -13.32 -4.49 -10.56
N ASN A 184 -14.15 -5.52 -10.41
CA ASN A 184 -13.94 -6.60 -9.44
C ASN A 184 -12.97 -7.64 -10.01
N ASP A 185 -11.75 -7.22 -10.34
CA ASP A 185 -10.71 -8.08 -10.93
C ASP A 185 -9.84 -8.69 -9.80
N PRO A 186 -9.87 -10.02 -9.59
CA PRO A 186 -9.10 -10.67 -8.53
C PRO A 186 -7.58 -10.48 -8.70
N TYR A 187 -7.08 -10.18 -9.90
CA TYR A 187 -5.66 -9.90 -10.13
C TYR A 187 -5.22 -8.52 -9.59
N THR A 188 -6.17 -7.65 -9.24
CA THR A 188 -5.92 -6.35 -8.57
C THR A 188 -6.14 -6.39 -7.07
N HIS A 189 -6.59 -7.53 -6.55
CA HIS A 189 -6.89 -7.73 -5.14
C HIS A 189 -5.76 -8.50 -4.47
N TYR A 190 -5.30 -7.98 -3.33
CA TYR A 190 -4.18 -8.54 -2.60
C TYR A 190 -4.60 -8.89 -1.18
N LYS A 191 -4.43 -10.16 -0.83
CA LYS A 191 -4.60 -10.63 0.54
C LYS A 191 -3.34 -10.30 1.33
N VAL A 192 -3.53 -9.66 2.46
CA VAL A 192 -2.45 -9.21 3.34
C VAL A 192 -2.16 -10.25 4.41
N GLN A 193 -0.88 -10.48 4.68
CA GLN A 193 -0.40 -11.13 5.89
C GLN A 193 0.54 -10.16 6.62
N ASN A 194 0.13 -9.74 7.82
CA ASN A 194 0.87 -8.78 8.63
C ASN A 194 1.80 -9.51 9.61
N HIS A 195 3.07 -9.13 9.61
CA HIS A 195 4.14 -9.71 10.42
C HIS A 195 4.52 -8.83 11.62
N GLY A 196 3.76 -7.77 11.89
CA GLY A 196 4.07 -6.74 12.88
C GLY A 196 5.08 -5.71 12.34
N ASN A 197 5.32 -4.65 13.11
CA ASN A 197 6.27 -3.58 12.78
C ASN A 197 6.08 -3.00 11.37
N ASN A 198 4.81 -2.88 10.94
CA ASN A 198 4.44 -2.42 9.60
C ASN A 198 5.03 -3.26 8.47
N ILE A 199 5.37 -4.53 8.70
CA ILE A 199 5.89 -5.45 7.68
C ILE A 199 4.76 -6.36 7.22
N VAL A 200 4.57 -6.44 5.91
CA VAL A 200 3.55 -7.29 5.29
C VAL A 200 4.13 -8.18 4.20
N THR A 201 3.50 -9.32 3.97
CA THR A 201 3.53 -10.02 2.68
C THR A 201 2.15 -9.93 2.06
N MET A 202 2.09 -9.92 0.72
CA MET A 202 0.83 -9.76 0.01
C MET A 202 0.81 -10.70 -1.19
N ASN A 203 -0.21 -11.54 -1.29
CA ASN A 203 -0.44 -12.40 -2.44
C ASN A 203 -1.70 -11.99 -3.21
N THR A 204 -1.68 -12.14 -4.53
CA THR A 204 -2.82 -11.79 -5.37
C THR A 204 -3.94 -12.82 -5.22
N MET A 205 -5.19 -12.36 -5.23
CA MET A 205 -6.36 -13.24 -5.19
C MET A 205 -6.56 -14.01 -6.49
N GLY A 206 -6.08 -13.47 -7.62
CA GLY A 206 -6.14 -14.13 -8.94
C GLY A 206 -5.23 -15.36 -9.04
N ASN A 207 -4.16 -15.40 -8.23
CA ASN A 207 -3.31 -16.57 -8.05
C ASN A 207 -2.66 -16.53 -6.65
N PRO A 208 -3.19 -17.25 -5.66
CA PRO A 208 -2.70 -17.17 -4.28
C PRO A 208 -1.24 -17.61 -4.06
N THR A 209 -0.60 -18.25 -5.04
CA THR A 209 0.82 -18.62 -4.99
C THR A 209 1.75 -17.45 -5.34
N PHE A 210 1.21 -16.36 -5.88
CA PHE A 210 1.94 -15.23 -6.41
C PHE A 210 1.98 -14.09 -5.39
N TYR A 211 3.17 -13.82 -4.85
CA TYR A 211 3.40 -12.72 -3.91
C TYR A 211 4.03 -11.52 -4.60
N ILE A 212 3.71 -10.32 -4.13
CA ILE A 212 4.47 -9.13 -4.52
C ILE A 212 5.86 -9.22 -3.87
N SER A 213 6.91 -9.04 -4.66
CA SER A 213 8.29 -9.00 -4.17
C SER A 213 9.12 -7.95 -4.90
N ILE A 214 10.26 -7.60 -4.32
CA ILE A 214 11.31 -6.84 -5.00
C ILE A 214 12.56 -7.70 -4.97
N ASP A 215 13.03 -8.11 -6.14
CA ASP A 215 14.21 -8.97 -6.26
C ASP A 215 15.50 -8.24 -5.85
N LYS A 216 16.62 -8.97 -5.75
CA LYS A 216 17.93 -8.39 -5.41
C LYS A 216 18.45 -7.37 -6.44
N MET A 217 17.93 -7.40 -7.67
CA MET A 217 18.29 -6.44 -8.70
C MET A 217 17.50 -5.14 -8.55
N GLY A 218 16.41 -5.14 -7.79
CA GLY A 218 15.51 -4.03 -7.58
C GLY A 218 14.35 -4.01 -8.58
N ASN A 219 13.98 -5.16 -9.15
CA ASN A 219 12.78 -5.27 -9.98
C ASN A 219 11.58 -5.68 -9.13
N ALA A 220 10.46 -5.02 -9.33
CA ALA A 220 9.19 -5.43 -8.73
C ALA A 220 8.61 -6.63 -9.51
N LEU A 221 8.25 -7.69 -8.80
CA LEU A 221 7.73 -8.93 -9.36
C LEU A 221 6.40 -9.29 -8.70
N GLY A 222 5.50 -9.90 -9.48
CA GLY A 222 4.18 -10.33 -9.04
C GLY A 222 4.11 -11.83 -8.79
N ASN A 223 5.24 -12.55 -8.89
CA ASN A 223 5.38 -13.99 -8.70
C ASN A 223 6.48 -14.32 -7.68
N GLY A 224 6.66 -13.46 -6.68
CA GLY A 224 7.54 -13.72 -5.56
C GLY A 224 7.14 -14.98 -4.79
N PRO A 225 8.08 -15.65 -4.11
CA PRO A 225 7.82 -16.93 -3.43
C PRO A 225 7.18 -16.77 -2.05
N GLY A 226 6.87 -15.56 -1.60
CA GLY A 226 6.31 -15.29 -0.26
C GLY A 226 7.34 -15.30 0.87
N GLY A 227 8.63 -15.42 0.54
CA GLY A 227 9.75 -15.40 1.47
C GLY A 227 10.14 -14.00 1.96
N TYR A 228 11.40 -13.87 2.40
CA TYR A 228 11.95 -12.63 2.93
C TYR A 228 11.95 -11.47 1.91
N GLU A 229 12.17 -11.77 0.63
CA GLU A 229 12.10 -10.85 -0.52
C GLU A 229 10.69 -10.31 -0.80
N SER A 230 9.66 -11.01 -0.29
CA SER A 230 8.25 -10.59 -0.40
C SER A 230 7.79 -9.77 0.80
N LYS A 231 8.66 -9.60 1.81
CA LYS A 231 8.37 -8.76 2.98
C LYS A 231 8.59 -7.30 2.61
N LEU A 232 7.52 -6.53 2.72
CA LEU A 232 7.49 -5.11 2.43
C LEU A 232 7.20 -4.33 3.72
N ARG A 233 8.05 -3.37 4.04
CA ARG A 233 7.79 -2.41 5.13
C ARG A 233 6.92 -1.27 4.59
N LEU A 234 5.82 -1.03 5.26
CA LEU A 234 4.88 0.03 4.96
C LEU A 234 5.38 1.34 5.56
N HIS A 235 5.31 2.41 4.78
CA HIS A 235 5.45 3.77 5.29
C HIS A 235 4.25 4.59 4.88
N GLU A 236 3.66 5.29 5.84
CA GLU A 236 2.67 6.31 5.55
C GLU A 236 3.33 7.67 5.35
N THR A 237 2.90 8.38 4.31
CA THR A 237 3.29 9.76 4.06
C THR A 237 2.37 10.72 4.83
N PHE A 238 2.82 11.96 5.08
CA PHE A 238 1.98 13.00 5.71
C PHE A 238 0.64 13.28 4.99
N LYS A 239 0.50 12.84 3.74
CA LYS A 239 -0.70 12.99 2.91
C LYS A 239 -1.60 11.73 2.93
N GLY A 240 -1.33 10.76 3.79
CA GLY A 240 -2.12 9.52 3.92
C GLY A 240 -1.91 8.50 2.80
N PHE A 241 -0.92 8.70 1.93
CA PHE A 241 -0.52 7.67 0.95
C PHE A 241 0.45 6.68 1.60
N ILE A 242 0.41 5.43 1.13
CA ILE A 242 1.31 4.36 1.56
C ILE A 242 2.37 4.12 0.50
N THR A 243 3.58 3.81 0.95
CA THR A 243 4.69 3.32 0.12
C THR A 243 5.13 1.95 0.65
N PHE A 244 5.63 1.09 -0.24
CA PHE A 244 6.05 -0.28 0.08
C PHE A 244 7.55 -0.41 -0.11
N GLU A 245 8.33 -0.46 0.97
CA GLU A 245 9.78 -0.65 0.92
C GLU A 245 10.14 -2.13 0.99
N SER A 246 11.05 -2.60 0.14
CA SER A 246 11.64 -3.93 0.27
C SER A 246 12.41 -4.07 1.58
N LEU A 247 12.09 -5.10 2.37
CA LEU A 247 12.88 -5.41 3.56
C LEU A 247 14.24 -6.04 3.21
N SER A 248 14.35 -6.73 2.07
CA SER A 248 15.61 -7.29 1.57
C SER A 248 16.51 -6.27 0.90
N ASN A 249 15.93 -5.21 0.32
CA ASN A 249 16.66 -4.13 -0.34
C ASN A 249 16.21 -2.76 0.19
N ALA A 250 16.85 -2.30 1.26
CA ALA A 250 16.54 -1.00 1.87
C ALA A 250 16.59 0.14 0.82
N ASN A 251 15.72 1.13 0.99
CA ASN A 251 15.52 2.24 0.04
C ASN A 251 15.12 1.79 -1.37
N SER A 252 14.51 0.62 -1.52
CA SER A 252 13.89 0.20 -2.76
C SER A 252 12.39 0.07 -2.57
N HIS A 253 11.61 0.98 -3.16
CA HIS A 253 10.17 1.01 -3.06
C HIS A 253 9.48 0.44 -4.30
N LEU A 254 8.28 -0.09 -4.12
CA LEU A 254 7.39 -0.37 -5.24
C LEU A 254 7.02 0.97 -5.89
N ALA A 255 7.26 1.12 -7.19
CA ALA A 255 7.05 2.38 -7.89
C ALA A 255 6.49 2.15 -9.31
N THR A 256 5.75 3.13 -9.81
CA THR A 256 5.03 3.04 -11.08
C THR A 256 5.22 4.31 -11.90
N LEU A 257 5.49 4.13 -13.18
CA LEU A 257 5.54 5.23 -14.14
C LEU A 257 4.11 5.73 -14.44
N PRO A 258 3.93 6.98 -14.91
CA PRO A 258 2.61 7.51 -15.26
C PRO A 258 1.86 6.71 -16.33
N ASN A 259 2.56 5.95 -17.17
CA ASN A 259 1.95 5.05 -18.16
C ASN A 259 1.46 3.72 -17.56
N GLY A 260 1.62 3.51 -16.26
CA GLY A 260 1.24 2.27 -15.55
C GLY A 260 2.27 1.15 -15.60
N GLN A 261 3.41 1.33 -16.28
CA GLN A 261 4.50 0.36 -16.19
C GLN A 261 5.19 0.45 -14.83
N MET A 262 5.73 -0.68 -14.36
CA MET A 262 6.53 -0.70 -13.14
C MET A 262 7.85 0.04 -13.37
N LYS A 263 8.20 0.91 -12.43
CA LYS A 263 9.51 1.56 -12.39
C LYS A 263 10.48 0.64 -11.65
N PRO A 264 11.75 0.51 -12.08
CA PRO A 264 12.77 -0.17 -11.29
C PRO A 264 12.81 0.40 -9.87
N SER A 265 12.71 -0.46 -8.85
CA SER A 265 12.64 -0.08 -7.44
C SER A 265 13.97 0.43 -6.88
N ARG A 266 15.11 0.10 -7.49
CA ARG A 266 16.43 0.51 -6.97
C ARG A 266 16.54 2.03 -6.88
N GLY A 267 16.75 2.54 -5.66
CA GLY A 267 16.91 3.96 -5.40
C GLY A 267 15.63 4.78 -5.60
N THR A 268 14.48 4.12 -5.71
CA THR A 268 13.19 4.83 -5.60
C THR A 268 13.01 5.28 -4.17
N GLY A 269 12.56 6.52 -3.98
CA GLY A 269 12.24 7.08 -2.68
C GLY A 269 10.76 6.96 -2.36
N LYS A 270 10.31 7.79 -1.41
CA LYS A 270 8.88 7.95 -1.06
C LYS A 270 8.18 8.97 -1.97
N ASP A 271 8.60 9.07 -3.22
CA ASP A 271 8.14 10.04 -4.21
C ASP A 271 6.73 9.68 -4.71
N GLN A 272 6.15 10.54 -5.57
CA GLN A 272 4.77 10.39 -6.05
C GLN A 272 4.54 9.07 -6.81
N ASP A 273 5.54 8.56 -7.51
CA ASP A 273 5.50 7.29 -8.26
C ASP A 273 5.49 6.06 -7.36
N SER A 274 5.99 6.17 -6.13
CA SER A 274 5.99 5.11 -5.10
C SER A 274 4.79 5.18 -4.15
N GLN A 275 3.87 6.12 -4.34
CA GLN A 275 2.75 6.38 -3.45
C GLN A 275 1.45 5.74 -3.96
N PHE A 276 0.79 5.01 -3.07
CA PHE A 276 -0.48 4.35 -3.34
C PHE A 276 -1.54 4.79 -2.33
N SER A 277 -2.75 5.01 -2.82
CA SER A 277 -3.94 5.03 -1.97
C SER A 277 -4.51 3.61 -1.87
N ILE A 278 -5.28 3.36 -0.81
CA ILE A 278 -5.78 2.02 -0.50
C ILE A 278 -7.29 2.02 -0.60
N ARG A 279 -7.83 1.02 -1.27
CA ARG A 279 -9.23 0.67 -1.22
C ARG A 279 -9.37 -0.68 -0.51
N VAL A 280 -10.13 -0.68 0.59
CA VAL A 280 -10.46 -1.90 1.32
C VAL A 280 -11.58 -2.64 0.58
N ILE A 281 -11.31 -3.86 0.14
CA ILE A 281 -12.30 -4.75 -0.49
C ILE A 281 -12.95 -5.61 0.59
N VAL A 282 -12.12 -6.21 1.44
CA VAL A 282 -12.56 -6.96 2.63
C VAL A 282 -11.69 -6.53 3.81
N PRO A 283 -12.27 -6.00 4.91
CA PRO A 283 -11.49 -5.63 6.09
C PRO A 283 -10.89 -6.87 6.75
N ALA A 284 -9.79 -6.69 7.49
CA ALA A 284 -9.28 -7.76 8.34
C ALA A 284 -10.35 -8.19 9.35
N VAL A 285 -10.53 -9.50 9.52
CA VAL A 285 -11.39 -10.03 10.57
C VAL A 285 -10.72 -9.69 11.91
N ALA A 286 -11.40 -8.90 12.75
CA ALA A 286 -10.91 -8.64 14.09
C ALA A 286 -10.67 -9.99 14.78
N PRO A 287 -9.53 -10.18 15.48
CA PRO A 287 -9.34 -11.40 16.24
C PRO A 287 -10.53 -11.53 17.18
N VAL A 288 -11.26 -12.64 17.07
CA VAL A 288 -12.37 -12.95 17.97
C VAL A 288 -11.76 -12.93 19.36
N GLN A 289 -12.11 -11.91 20.15
CA GLN A 289 -11.66 -11.84 21.53
C GLN A 289 -12.25 -13.07 22.22
N GLN A 290 -11.41 -14.06 22.49
CA GLN A 290 -11.83 -15.20 23.30
C GLN A 290 -12.12 -14.64 24.68
N VAL A 291 -13.42 -14.47 24.98
CA VAL A 291 -13.88 -14.12 26.31
C VAL A 291 -13.65 -15.35 27.17
N TYR A 292 -12.53 -15.38 27.88
CA TYR A 292 -12.28 -16.39 28.90
C TYR A 292 -13.29 -16.17 30.02
N GLN A 293 -14.30 -17.05 30.10
CA GLN A 293 -15.17 -17.10 31.28
C GLN A 293 -14.37 -17.71 32.43
N GLN A 294 -13.96 -16.89 33.39
CA GLN A 294 -13.47 -17.40 34.67
C GLN A 294 -14.68 -17.83 35.50
N THR A 295 -14.86 -19.14 35.68
CA THR A 295 -15.80 -19.68 36.66
C THR A 295 -15.14 -19.67 38.03
N THR A 296 -15.54 -18.74 38.90
CA THR A 296 -15.16 -18.80 40.32
C THR A 296 -16.04 -19.82 41.02
N ILE A 297 -15.44 -20.94 41.46
CA ILE A 297 -16.11 -21.91 42.32
C ILE A 297 -15.95 -21.43 43.77
N ILE A 298 -17.06 -21.07 44.42
CA ILE A 298 -17.08 -20.75 45.85
C ILE A 298 -17.38 -22.05 46.62
N HIS A 299 -16.39 -22.55 47.34
CA HIS A 299 -16.60 -23.61 48.32
C HIS A 299 -17.23 -22.99 49.58
N LYS A 300 -18.38 -23.53 50.01
CA LYS A 300 -19.01 -23.23 51.30
C LYS A 300 -18.78 -24.37 52.27
#